data_AF-A0A173KRS9-F1
#
_entry.id   AF-A0A173KRS9-F1
#
_cell.length_a   1.000
_cell.length_b   1.000
_cell.length_c   1.000
_cell.angle_alpha   90.00
_cell.angle_beta   90.00
_cell.angle_gamma   90.00
#
_symmetry.space_group_name_H-M   'P 1'
#
loop_
_entity.id
_entity.type
_entity.pdbx_description
1 polymer ?
#
loop_
_entity_poly.entity_id
_entity_poly.type
_entity_poly.pdbx_seq_one_letter_code
_entity_poly.pdbx_strand_id
1 'polypeptide(L)'
;MWSLLSQISRAKPDGRVLDTDTWKALFMHSAGFKCTFEPTLDGQGVVPLGYKSSRLRKAEFSDLIEAIFSFAAEKGIPLSDEISTAA
;
A
#
# COMPACT_ATOMS: atom_id res chain seq x y z
N MET A 1 2.72 -9.85 0.98
CA MET A 1 2.28 -8.43 0.98
C MET A 1 1.57 -8.01 2.27
N TRP A 2 0.38 -8.53 2.60
CA TRP A 2 -0.39 -8.06 3.78
C TRP A 2 0.37 -8.18 5.12
N SER A 3 1.20 -9.21 5.27
CA SER A 3 2.15 -9.32 6.40
C SER A 3 3.10 -8.12 6.45
N LEU A 4 3.76 -7.76 5.34
CA LEU A 4 4.67 -6.62 5.25
C LEU A 4 3.96 -5.30 5.60
N LEU A 5 2.76 -5.07 5.07
CA LEU A 5 1.96 -3.88 5.40
C LEU A 5 1.61 -3.81 6.89
N SER A 6 1.31 -4.96 7.50
CA SER A 6 1.06 -5.05 8.94
C SER A 6 2.30 -4.71 9.76
N GLN A 7 3.48 -5.17 9.33
CA GLN A 7 4.76 -4.85 9.96
C GLN A 7 5.05 -3.34 9.86
N ILE A 8 4.84 -2.72 8.70
CA ILE A 8 4.95 -1.26 8.51
C ILE A 8 3.99 -0.51 9.43
N SER A 9 2.71 -0.90 9.46
CA SER A 9 1.70 -0.27 10.31
C SER A 9 2.09 -0.31 11.80
N ARG A 10 2.63 -1.44 12.27
CA ARG A 10 3.12 -1.59 13.66
C ARG A 10 4.36 -0.76 13.96
N ALA A 11 5.26 -0.63 12.99
CA ALA A 11 6.47 0.18 13.13
C ALA A 11 6.18 1.68 13.25
N LYS A 12 4.99 2.14 12.84
CA LYS A 12 4.52 3.54 12.94
C LYS A 12 5.58 4.53 12.40
N PRO A 13 6.05 4.35 11.15
CA PRO A 13 7.06 5.23 10.57
C PRO A 13 6.63 6.69 10.65
N ASP A 14 7.58 7.56 10.99
CA ASP A 14 7.37 9.00 11.17
C ASP A 14 6.24 9.35 12.16
N GLY A 15 5.93 8.44 13.11
CA GLY A 15 4.84 8.61 14.07
C GLY A 15 3.44 8.40 13.49
N ARG A 16 3.33 7.99 12.22
CA ARG A 16 2.04 7.82 11.54
C ARG A 16 1.36 6.53 11.98
N VAL A 17 0.14 6.63 12.49
CA VAL A 17 -0.71 5.49 12.85
C VAL A 17 -1.78 5.32 11.78
N LEU A 18 -1.49 4.49 10.79
CA LEU A 18 -2.39 4.20 9.67
C LEU A 18 -2.66 2.70 9.59
N ASP A 19 -3.83 2.34 9.08
CA ASP A 19 -4.17 0.95 8.80
C ASP A 19 -3.43 0.42 7.56
N THR A 20 -3.51 -0.90 7.35
CA THR A 20 -2.81 -1.56 6.25
C THR A 20 -3.34 -1.15 4.88
N ASP A 21 -4.63 -0.83 4.76
CA ASP A 21 -5.23 -0.39 3.50
C ASP A 21 -4.77 1.01 3.09
N THR A 22 -4.62 1.94 4.04
CA THR A 22 -4.04 3.25 3.78
C THR A 22 -2.57 3.13 3.38
N TRP A 23 -1.78 2.29 4.08
CA TRP A 23 -0.40 2.03 3.67
C TRP A 23 -0.31 1.45 2.26
N LYS A 24 -1.18 0.48 1.93
CA LYS A 24 -1.28 -0.07 0.57
C LYS A 24 -1.55 1.03 -0.46
N ALA A 25 -2.49 1.94 -0.19
CA ALA A 25 -2.79 3.05 -1.09
C ALA A 25 -1.59 3.98 -1.31
N LEU A 26 -0.82 4.29 -0.25
CA LEU A 26 0.39 5.10 -0.35
C LEU A 26 1.46 4.42 -1.20
N PHE A 27 1.72 3.14 -0.99
CA PHE A 27 2.69 2.39 -1.79
C PHE A 27 2.24 2.22 -3.24
N MET A 28 0.94 2.05 -3.48
CA MET A 28 0.40 2.04 -4.83
C MET A 28 0.59 3.39 -5.53
N HIS A 29 0.40 4.51 -4.83
CA HIS A 29 0.73 5.81 -5.39
C HIS A 29 2.22 5.92 -5.74
N SER A 30 3.10 5.48 -4.83
CA SER A 30 4.55 5.51 -5.02
C SER A 30 5.01 4.62 -6.19
N ALA A 31 4.35 3.49 -6.41
CA ALA A 31 4.60 2.59 -7.54
C ALA A 31 3.99 3.10 -8.86
N GLY A 32 3.44 4.32 -8.90
CA GLY A 32 2.94 4.96 -10.11
C GLY A 32 1.49 4.63 -10.46
N PHE A 33 0.75 3.92 -9.60
CA PHE A 33 -0.67 3.70 -9.81
C PHE A 33 -1.45 5.00 -9.63
N LYS A 34 -2.52 5.15 -10.41
CA LYS A 34 -3.40 6.31 -10.37
C LYS A 34 -4.69 5.97 -9.62
N CYS A 35 -5.07 6.83 -8.68
CA CYS A 35 -6.39 6.80 -8.08
C CYS A 35 -7.41 7.26 -9.13
N THR A 36 -8.51 6.53 -9.28
CA THR A 36 -9.63 6.97 -10.11
C THR A 36 -10.48 7.95 -9.31
N PHE A 37 -10.93 9.02 -9.96
CA PHE A 37 -11.85 9.98 -9.40
C PHE A 37 -13.10 10.01 -10.29
N GLU A 38 -14.27 10.01 -9.68
CA GLU A 38 -15.54 10.12 -10.39
C GLU A 38 -16.34 11.31 -9.87
N PRO A 39 -17.15 11.97 -10.70
CA PRO A 39 -18.12 12.96 -10.23
C PRO A 39 -19.06 12.37 -9.19
N THR A 40 -19.43 13.18 -8.19
CA THR A 40 -20.50 12.82 -7.24
C THR A 40 -21.85 12.78 -7.95
N LEU A 41 -22.82 12.05 -7.39
CA LEU A 41 -24.15 11.90 -7.99
C LEU A 41 -24.92 13.23 -8.11
N ASP A 42 -24.59 14.20 -7.27
CA ASP A 42 -25.13 15.57 -7.30
C ASP A 42 -24.33 16.52 -8.21
N GLY A 43 -23.21 16.06 -8.78
CA GLY A 43 -22.32 16.83 -9.64
C GLY A 43 -21.54 17.94 -8.95
N GLN A 44 -21.58 18.06 -7.61
CA GLN A 44 -20.94 19.15 -6.87
C GLN A 44 -19.49 18.89 -6.48
N GLY A 45 -18.98 17.69 -6.74
CA GLY A 45 -17.60 17.34 -6.42
C GLY A 45 -17.13 16.08 -7.12
N VAL A 46 -16.01 15.55 -6.61
CA VAL A 46 -15.42 14.29 -7.05
C VAL A 46 -15.17 13.38 -5.86
N VAL A 47 -15.41 12.08 -6.04
CA VAL A 47 -15.10 11.05 -5.05
C VAL A 47 -13.89 10.24 -5.53
N PRO A 48 -12.85 10.07 -4.68
CA PRO A 48 -11.78 9.12 -4.98
C PRO A 48 -12.32 7.69 -4.83
N LEU A 49 -12.23 6.89 -5.90
CA LEU A 49 -12.59 5.47 -5.87
C LEU A 49 -11.46 4.57 -5.34
N GLY A 50 -10.34 5.17 -4.93
CA GLY A 50 -9.17 4.48 -4.40
C GLY A 50 -8.42 3.66 -5.47
N TYR A 51 -7.61 2.71 -4.99
CA TYR A 51 -6.77 1.88 -5.83
C TYR A 51 -7.35 0.46 -5.96
N LYS A 52 -7.39 -0.06 -7.20
CA LYS A 52 -7.88 -1.42 -7.50
C LYS A 52 -6.73 -2.43 -7.46
N SER A 53 -6.19 -2.69 -6.28
CA SER A 53 -5.07 -3.63 -6.10
C SER A 53 -5.36 -5.07 -6.57
N SER A 54 -6.64 -5.46 -6.62
CA SER A 54 -7.07 -6.77 -7.11
C SER A 54 -6.92 -6.96 -8.63
N ARG A 55 -6.67 -5.88 -9.37
CA ARG A 55 -6.48 -5.91 -10.84
C ARG A 55 -5.02 -5.78 -11.25
N LEU A 56 -4.09 -5.77 -10.29
CA LEU A 56 -2.67 -5.67 -10.58
C LEU A 56 -2.18 -6.92 -11.31
N ARG A 57 -1.41 -6.69 -12.36
CA ARG A 57 -0.61 -7.72 -13.04
C ARG A 57 0.52 -8.17 -12.12
N LYS A 58 1.12 -9.32 -12.43
CA LYS A 58 2.22 -9.87 -11.63
C LYS A 58 3.42 -8.91 -11.50
N ALA A 59 3.78 -8.22 -12.59
CA ALA A 59 4.86 -7.23 -12.58
C ALA A 59 4.53 -6.05 -11.65
N GLU A 60 3.34 -5.47 -11.83
CA GLU A 60 2.81 -4.39 -11.00
C GLU A 60 2.74 -4.74 -9.50
N PHE A 61 2.42 -6.00 -9.18
CA PHE A 61 2.45 -6.50 -7.81
C PHE A 61 3.88 -6.66 -7.27
N SER A 62 4.84 -7.01 -8.12
CA SER A 62 6.27 -7.04 -7.78
C SER A 62 6.77 -5.64 -7.45
N ASP A 63 6.44 -4.65 -8.29
CA ASP A 63 6.82 -3.25 -8.09
C ASP A 63 6.27 -2.70 -6.76
N LEU A 64 5.04 -3.09 -6.41
CA LEU A 64 4.43 -2.74 -5.12
C LEU A 64 5.20 -3.33 -3.94
N ILE A 65 5.64 -4.59 -4.03
CA ILE A 65 6.44 -5.23 -2.97
C ILE A 65 7.81 -4.55 -2.85
N GLU A 66 8.46 -4.25 -3.97
CA GLU A 66 9.74 -3.56 -4.00
C GLU A 66 9.65 -2.16 -3.37
N ALA A 67 8.58 -1.41 -3.65
CA ALA A 67 8.32 -0.12 -3.00
C ALA A 67 8.20 -0.24 -1.47
N ILE A 68 7.57 -1.31 -0.96
CA ILE A 68 7.47 -1.56 0.49
C ILE A 68 8.84 -1.83 1.09
N PHE A 69 9.66 -2.67 0.46
CA PHE A 69 11.00 -2.99 0.95
C PHE A 69 11.95 -1.79 0.90
N SER A 70 11.92 -1.04 -0.20
CA SER A 70 12.73 0.18 -0.36
C SER A 70 12.42 1.18 0.77
N PHE A 71 11.14 1.45 1.01
CA PHE A 71 10.71 2.32 2.10
C PHE A 71 11.12 1.79 3.48
N ALA A 72 10.96 0.50 3.73
CA ALA A 72 11.37 -0.10 5.00
C ALA A 72 12.88 0.02 5.23
N ALA A 73 13.69 -0.22 4.21
CA ALA A 73 15.14 -0.08 4.28
C ALA A 73 15.55 1.37 4.57
N GLU A 74 14.93 2.35 3.90
CA GLU A 74 15.17 3.78 4.15
C GLU A 74 14.82 4.17 5.60
N LYS A 75 13.74 3.61 6.14
CA LYS A 75 13.26 3.90 7.50
C LYS A 75 13.89 3.02 8.59
N GLY A 76 14.79 2.10 8.22
CA GLY A 76 15.41 1.17 9.17
C GLY A 76 14.42 0.20 9.82
N ILE A 77 13.33 -0.15 9.13
CA ILE A 77 12.31 -1.08 9.62
C ILE A 77 12.72 -2.51 9.21
N PRO A 78 13.02 -3.40 10.18
CA PRO A 78 13.34 -4.79 9.86
C PRO A 78 12.06 -5.52 9.45
N LEU A 79 11.87 -5.71 8.13
CA LEU A 79 10.80 -6.54 7.62
C LEU A 79 11.24 -8.01 7.57
N SER A 80 10.45 -8.90 8.15
CA SER A 80 10.59 -10.33 7.97
C SER A 80 9.80 -10.78 6.76
N ASP A 81 10.47 -11.53 5.89
CA ASP A 81 9.90 -12.15 4.68
C ASP A 81 9.12 -13.43 4.97
N GLU A 82 8.88 -13.75 6.24
CA GLU A 82 8.12 -14.93 6.63
C GLU A 82 6.71 -14.87 6.02
N ILE A 83 6.56 -15.58 4.91
CA ILE A 83 5.32 -16.21 4.51
C ILE A 83 5.01 -17.12 5.69
N SER A 84 4.04 -16.74 6.52
CA SER A 84 3.55 -17.60 7.59
C SER A 84 3.07 -18.90 6.94
N THR A 85 3.94 -19.90 6.94
CA THR A 85 3.59 -21.29 6.67
C THR A 85 2.93 -21.77 7.95
N ALA A 86 1.67 -21.37 8.13
CA ALA A 86 0.82 -22.00 9.11
C ALA A 86 0.47 -23.40 8.57
N ALA A 87 1.19 -24.40 9.09
CA ALA A 87 0.83 -25.81 9.07
C ALA A 87 0.58 -26.26 10.51
#